data_AF-K9RTN7-F1
#
_entry.id   AF-K9RTN7-F1
#
_cell.length_a   1.000
_cell.length_b   1.000
_cell.length_c   1.000
_cell.angle_alpha   90.00
_cell.angle_beta   90.00
_cell.angle_gamma   90.00
#
_symmetry.space_group_name_H-M   'P 1'
#
loop_
_entity.id
_entity.type
_entity.pdbx_description
1 polymer ?
#
loop_
_entity_poly.entity_id
_entity_poly.type
_entity_poly.pdbx_seq_one_letter_code
_entity_poly.pdbx_strand_id
1 'polypeptide(L)'
;MSIFPTNRGSRFWLRHHGLTMAEALVAVIITNALIAFLPPVVLMLQATRVQNERIEQATTVAQGEIDDVGVKVATLSSDTTLFTTDAAFRAVLPPTVTGSLDAQAPPTSIQNCSGMPSSPSVGCIRTLGRHEYVVQQFRTSGVARRDFSNFDMQVRVYSRRLWQGMGGPVTTDPATPLTAALTASPEASRRALVVLTTNIIKGSFCQATDTSTSDLRCLIQEPSPSPSPSP
;
A
#
# COMPACT_ATOMS: atom_id res chain seq x y z
N MET A 1 -22.64 48.60 -8.49
CA MET A 1 -21.32 48.98 -9.02
C MET A 1 -20.88 47.87 -9.97
N SER A 2 -21.25 48.00 -11.24
CA SER A 2 -21.11 46.98 -12.29
C SER A 2 -20.00 47.41 -13.24
N ILE A 3 -18.97 46.58 -13.38
CA ILE A 3 -17.93 46.76 -14.40
C ILE A 3 -17.80 45.43 -15.15
N PHE A 4 -18.55 45.29 -16.23
CA PHE A 4 -18.28 44.29 -17.26
C PHE A 4 -17.41 44.94 -18.35
N PRO A 5 -16.21 44.43 -18.64
CA PRO A 5 -15.48 44.87 -19.81
C PRO A 5 -16.13 44.30 -21.07
N THR A 6 -16.58 45.21 -21.92
CA THR A 6 -17.02 44.98 -23.28
C THR A 6 -15.80 44.83 -24.18
N ASN A 7 -15.89 43.88 -25.11
CA ASN A 7 -15.46 44.03 -26.50
C ASN A 7 -13.95 44.07 -26.81
N ARG A 8 -13.48 43.05 -27.53
CA ARG A 8 -12.91 43.24 -28.88
C ARG A 8 -13.05 41.95 -29.68
N GLY A 9 -14.06 41.92 -30.54
CA GLY A 9 -14.13 40.96 -31.62
C GLY A 9 -12.92 41.13 -32.54
N SER A 10 -11.98 40.19 -32.47
CA SER A 10 -10.94 40.00 -33.47
C SER A 10 -11.59 39.51 -34.75
N ARG A 11 -11.98 40.47 -35.60
CA ARG A 11 -12.33 40.24 -37.01
C ARG A 11 -11.09 39.66 -37.70
N PHE A 12 -11.08 38.33 -37.84
CA PHE A 12 -10.13 37.63 -38.67
C PHE A 12 -10.46 37.95 -40.13
N TRP A 13 -9.83 38.99 -40.67
CA TRP A 13 -9.92 39.33 -42.08
C TRP A 13 -9.22 38.24 -42.91
N LEU A 14 -9.99 37.23 -43.31
CA LEU A 14 -9.60 36.30 -44.36
C LEU A 14 -9.49 37.10 -45.67
N ARG A 15 -8.26 37.48 -46.03
CA ARG A 15 -7.96 37.92 -47.39
C ARG A 15 -8.35 36.78 -48.34
N HIS A 16 -9.27 37.05 -49.25
CA HIS A 16 -9.70 36.14 -50.30
C HIS A 16 -8.55 35.87 -51.30
N HIS A 17 -7.53 35.12 -50.90
CA HIS A 17 -6.84 34.22 -51.82
C HIS A 17 -7.54 32.89 -51.66
N GLY A 18 -8.20 32.42 -52.73
CA GLY A 18 -8.98 31.19 -52.69
C GLY A 18 -8.13 30.05 -52.13
N LEU A 19 -8.60 29.43 -51.05
CA LEU A 19 -8.05 28.18 -50.54
C LEU A 19 -7.85 27.25 -51.72
N THR A 20 -6.59 27.01 -52.09
CA THR A 20 -6.32 26.05 -53.14
C THR A 20 -6.79 24.69 -52.63
N MET A 21 -7.40 23.87 -53.49
CA MET A 21 -7.84 22.51 -53.13
C MET A 21 -6.73 21.70 -52.44
N ALA A 22 -5.47 21.97 -52.79
CA ALA A 22 -4.29 21.37 -52.16
C ALA A 22 -4.08 21.78 -50.70
N GLU A 23 -4.29 23.05 -50.35
CA GLU A 23 -4.14 23.54 -48.97
C GLU A 23 -5.20 22.94 -48.03
N ALA A 24 -6.44 22.82 -48.49
CA ALA A 24 -7.50 22.14 -47.75
C ALA A 24 -7.18 20.66 -47.52
N LEU A 25 -6.58 19.98 -48.50
CA LEU A 25 -6.16 18.59 -48.38
C LEU A 25 -5.03 18.41 -47.35
N VAL A 26 -4.03 19.28 -47.36
CA VAL A 26 -2.94 19.26 -46.37
C VAL A 26 -3.47 19.53 -44.97
N ALA A 27 -4.40 20.48 -44.81
CA ALA A 27 -5.02 20.78 -43.52
C ALA A 27 -5.76 19.56 -42.94
N VAL A 28 -6.50 18.82 -43.76
CA VAL A 28 -7.19 17.59 -43.32
C VAL A 28 -6.19 16.51 -42.92
N ILE A 29 -5.09 16.33 -43.68
CA ILE A 29 -4.04 15.35 -43.34
C ILE A 29 -3.39 15.69 -41.99
N ILE A 30 -3.00 16.95 -41.78
CA ILE A 30 -2.37 17.38 -40.52
C ILE A 30 -3.35 17.25 -39.36
N THR A 31 -4.61 17.63 -39.55
CA THR A 31 -5.64 17.50 -38.51
C THR A 31 -5.89 16.04 -38.13
N ASN A 32 -5.97 15.14 -39.11
CA ASN A 32 -6.11 13.70 -38.87
C ASN A 32 -4.88 13.11 -38.18
N ALA A 33 -3.68 13.54 -38.56
CA ALA A 33 -2.45 13.12 -37.90
C ALA A 33 -2.44 13.57 -36.43
N LEU A 34 -2.82 14.81 -36.13
CA LEU A 34 -2.91 15.33 -34.77
C LEU A 34 -3.96 14.57 -33.93
N ILE A 35 -5.13 14.30 -34.49
CA ILE A 35 -6.18 13.53 -33.80
C ILE A 35 -5.70 12.09 -33.52
N ALA A 36 -4.91 11.49 -34.41
CA ALA A 36 -4.38 10.14 -34.23
C ALA A 36 -3.39 10.01 -33.05
N PHE A 37 -2.79 11.11 -32.58
CA PHE A 37 -1.88 11.10 -31.44
C PHE A 37 -2.56 11.22 -30.07
N LEU A 38 -3.85 11.56 -30.00
CA LEU A 38 -4.58 11.71 -28.73
C LEU A 38 -4.89 10.37 -28.01
N PRO A 39 -5.30 9.28 -28.70
CA PRO A 39 -5.70 8.04 -28.03
C PRO A 39 -4.63 7.41 -27.13
N PRO A 40 -3.33 7.32 -27.53
CA PRO A 40 -2.30 6.75 -26.66
C PRO A 40 -2.17 7.44 -25.30
N VAL A 41 -2.30 8.78 -25.27
CA VAL A 41 -2.18 9.56 -24.03
C VAL A 41 -3.36 9.29 -23.10
N VAL A 42 -4.59 9.22 -23.63
CA VAL A 42 -5.79 8.97 -22.83
C VAL A 42 -5.76 7.55 -22.24
N LEU A 43 -5.31 6.56 -23.00
CA LEU A 43 -5.15 5.19 -22.49
C LEU A 43 -4.12 5.11 -21.36
N MET A 44 -3.02 5.84 -21.48
CA MET A 44 -2.00 5.92 -20.44
C MET A 44 -2.58 6.50 -19.13
N LEU A 45 -3.39 7.56 -19.21
CA LEU A 45 -4.05 8.16 -18.04
C LEU A 45 -4.99 7.18 -17.33
N GLN A 46 -5.81 6.43 -18.09
CA GLN A 46 -6.72 5.44 -17.50
C GLN A 46 -5.96 4.30 -16.80
N ALA A 47 -4.84 3.85 -17.39
CA ALA A 47 -4.02 2.80 -16.78
C ALA A 47 -3.46 3.22 -15.42
N THR A 48 -2.98 4.46 -15.28
CA THR A 48 -2.46 4.96 -14.00
C THR A 48 -3.55 5.04 -12.92
N ARG A 49 -4.78 5.43 -13.27
CA ARG A 49 -5.89 5.50 -12.31
C ARG A 49 -6.22 4.14 -11.71
N VAL A 50 -6.33 3.11 -12.55
CA VAL A 50 -6.62 1.73 -12.09
C VAL A 50 -5.48 1.18 -11.24
N GLN A 51 -4.24 1.53 -11.55
CA GLN A 51 -3.09 1.13 -10.73
C GLN A 51 -3.11 1.83 -9.37
N ASN A 52 -3.38 3.14 -9.33
CA ASN A 52 -3.46 3.90 -8.09
C ASN A 52 -4.56 3.37 -7.17
N GLU A 53 -5.75 3.07 -7.72
CA GLU A 53 -6.85 2.48 -6.95
C GLU A 53 -6.44 1.13 -6.32
N ARG A 54 -5.71 0.29 -7.07
CA ARG A 54 -5.22 -1.00 -6.55
C ARG A 54 -4.16 -0.83 -5.46
N ILE A 55 -3.29 0.17 -5.58
CA ILE A 55 -2.27 0.47 -4.58
C ILE A 55 -2.93 1.00 -3.30
N GLU A 56 -3.94 1.85 -3.42
CA GLU A 56 -4.71 2.37 -2.29
C GLU A 56 -5.43 1.25 -1.53
N GLN A 57 -6.11 0.37 -2.26
CA GLN A 57 -6.76 -0.81 -1.69
C GLN A 57 -5.73 -1.75 -1.04
N ALA A 58 -4.60 -2.02 -1.70
CA ALA A 58 -3.52 -2.85 -1.14
C ALA A 58 -2.93 -2.23 0.14
N THR A 59 -2.80 -0.90 0.19
CA THR A 59 -2.33 -0.16 1.38
C THR A 59 -3.31 -0.33 2.53
N THR A 60 -4.61 -0.22 2.25
CA THR A 60 -5.68 -0.41 3.24
C THR A 60 -5.65 -1.82 3.81
N VAL A 61 -5.46 -2.85 2.96
CA VAL A 61 -5.29 -4.24 3.43
C VAL A 61 -4.05 -4.38 4.30
N ALA A 62 -2.91 -3.80 3.90
CA ALA A 62 -1.67 -3.88 4.66
C ALA A 62 -1.79 -3.24 6.05
N GLN A 63 -2.42 -2.06 6.13
CA GLN A 63 -2.68 -1.37 7.40
C GLN A 63 -3.61 -2.17 8.29
N GLY A 64 -4.70 -2.73 7.75
CA GLY A 64 -5.62 -3.56 8.51
C GLY A 64 -4.95 -4.79 9.15
N GLU A 65 -3.98 -5.40 8.48
CA GLU A 65 -3.20 -6.50 9.05
C GLU A 65 -2.24 -6.02 10.15
N ILE A 66 -1.61 -4.85 9.97
CA ILE A 66 -0.79 -4.23 11.03
C ILE A 66 -1.63 -3.97 12.28
N ASP A 67 -2.80 -3.39 12.11
CA ASP A 67 -3.70 -3.05 13.21
C ASP A 67 -4.25 -4.29 13.89
N ASP A 68 -4.60 -5.34 13.12
CA ASP A 68 -5.01 -6.63 13.66
C ASP A 68 -3.93 -7.25 14.56
N VAL A 69 -2.66 -7.22 14.12
CA VAL A 69 -1.54 -7.64 14.99
C VAL A 69 -1.42 -6.75 16.21
N GLY A 70 -1.51 -5.43 16.04
CA GLY A 70 -1.42 -4.47 17.14
C GLY A 70 -2.47 -4.74 18.22
N VAL A 71 -3.73 -4.91 17.82
CA VAL A 71 -4.86 -5.22 18.71
C VAL A 71 -4.65 -6.57 19.40
N LYS A 72 -4.24 -7.60 18.67
CA LYS A 72 -4.02 -8.92 19.26
C LYS A 72 -2.84 -8.92 20.24
N VAL A 73 -1.77 -8.19 19.95
CA VAL A 73 -0.63 -8.02 20.87
C VAL A 73 -1.04 -7.24 22.13
N ALA A 74 -1.89 -6.21 21.97
CA ALA A 74 -2.39 -5.40 23.07
C ALA A 74 -3.36 -6.17 24.00
N THR A 75 -4.20 -7.03 23.44
CA THR A 75 -5.20 -7.82 24.19
C THR A 75 -4.61 -9.01 24.95
N LEU A 76 -3.46 -9.52 24.53
CA LEU A 76 -2.75 -10.58 25.25
C LEU A 76 -2.19 -10.08 26.59
N SER A 77 -2.02 -10.97 27.57
CA SER A 77 -1.65 -10.68 28.97
C SER A 77 -0.48 -9.69 29.15
N SER A 78 -0.50 -8.96 30.27
CA SER A 78 0.46 -7.89 30.64
C SER A 78 1.88 -8.37 30.90
N ASP A 79 2.12 -9.69 30.92
CA ASP A 79 3.44 -10.24 31.19
C ASP A 79 4.30 -10.22 29.92
N THR A 80 5.12 -9.18 29.82
CA THR A 80 6.08 -8.91 28.76
C THR A 80 7.23 -9.93 28.67
N THR A 81 7.39 -10.81 29.67
CA THR A 81 8.42 -11.87 29.63
C THR A 81 8.03 -13.06 28.75
N LEU A 82 6.77 -13.13 28.30
CA LEU A 82 6.19 -14.26 27.59
C LEU A 82 6.34 -14.24 26.06
N PHE A 83 6.95 -13.18 25.49
CA PHE A 83 7.09 -13.02 24.03
C PHE A 83 7.81 -14.17 23.31
N THR A 84 8.65 -14.92 24.03
CA THR A 84 9.48 -15.99 23.47
C THR A 84 9.02 -17.39 23.88
N THR A 85 8.31 -17.52 25.00
CA THR A 85 8.00 -18.82 25.63
C THR A 85 6.51 -19.18 25.60
N ASP A 86 5.60 -18.20 25.52
CA ASP A 86 4.17 -18.46 25.53
C ASP A 86 3.66 -18.87 24.13
N ALA A 87 3.11 -20.08 24.05
CA ALA A 87 2.53 -20.63 22.84
C ALA A 87 1.31 -19.83 22.35
N ALA A 88 0.51 -19.26 23.25
CA ALA A 88 -0.63 -18.42 22.89
C ALA A 88 -0.17 -17.12 22.22
N PHE A 89 0.93 -16.55 22.73
CA PHE A 89 1.53 -15.35 22.15
C PHE A 89 2.13 -15.65 20.76
N ARG A 90 2.85 -16.76 20.62
CA ARG A 90 3.43 -17.20 19.34
C ARG A 90 2.38 -17.52 18.27
N ALA A 91 1.19 -17.97 18.65
CA ALA A 91 0.10 -18.26 17.70
C ALA A 91 -0.49 -17.01 17.04
N VAL A 92 -0.31 -15.86 17.68
CA VAL A 92 -0.91 -14.58 17.30
C VAL A 92 0.09 -13.68 16.57
N LEU A 93 1.38 -13.90 16.78
CA LEU A 93 2.43 -13.12 16.17
C LEU A 93 2.73 -13.56 14.72
N PRO A 94 3.18 -12.63 13.87
CA PRO A 94 3.77 -12.98 12.60
C PRO A 94 4.98 -13.92 12.78
N PRO A 95 5.25 -14.75 11.76
CA PRO A 95 6.42 -15.62 11.77
C PRO A 95 7.71 -14.81 11.81
N THR A 96 8.68 -15.32 12.56
CA THR A 96 9.98 -14.67 12.75
C THR A 96 10.90 -14.96 11.56
N VAL A 97 11.61 -13.96 11.06
CA VAL A 97 12.70 -14.12 10.08
C VAL A 97 14.07 -14.08 10.74
N THR A 98 15.01 -14.84 10.19
CA THR A 98 16.43 -14.79 10.57
C THR A 98 17.15 -13.74 9.71
N GLY A 99 17.34 -12.53 10.25
CA GLY A 99 18.07 -11.46 9.58
C GLY A 99 17.24 -10.19 9.35
N SER A 100 17.60 -9.42 8.32
CA SER A 100 16.88 -8.19 7.95
C SER A 100 15.53 -8.50 7.31
N LEU A 101 14.52 -7.68 7.59
CA LEU A 101 13.20 -7.77 6.98
C LEU A 101 13.27 -7.67 5.45
N ASP A 102 14.15 -6.83 4.92
CA ASP A 102 14.25 -6.62 3.46
C ASP A 102 14.85 -7.82 2.73
N ALA A 103 15.67 -8.62 3.43
CA ALA A 103 16.29 -9.82 2.87
C ALA A 103 15.30 -11.01 2.75
N GLN A 104 14.11 -10.91 3.35
CA GLN A 104 13.11 -11.97 3.27
C GLN A 104 12.65 -12.16 1.81
N ALA A 105 12.73 -13.38 1.31
CA ALA A 105 12.31 -13.71 -0.06
C ALA A 105 10.79 -13.54 -0.25
N PRO A 106 10.32 -13.35 -1.50
CA PRO A 106 8.90 -13.35 -1.81
C PRO A 106 8.22 -14.67 -1.39
N PRO A 107 6.88 -14.67 -1.20
CA PRO A 107 6.18 -15.86 -0.76
C PRO A 107 6.20 -16.96 -1.82
N THR A 108 6.61 -18.15 -1.43
CA THR A 108 6.73 -19.33 -2.32
C THR A 108 5.44 -20.12 -2.41
N SER A 109 4.59 -20.04 -1.37
CA SER A 109 3.27 -20.68 -1.34
C SER A 109 2.22 -19.69 -0.86
N ILE A 110 0.97 -19.99 -1.21
CA ILE A 110 -0.20 -19.20 -0.82
C ILE A 110 -1.26 -20.08 -0.20
N GLN A 111 -1.95 -19.58 0.80
CA GLN A 111 -3.02 -20.29 1.49
C GLN A 111 -4.11 -19.35 1.97
N ASN A 112 -5.30 -19.89 2.23
CA ASN A 112 -6.35 -19.18 2.94
C ASN A 112 -6.05 -19.24 4.44
N CYS A 113 -5.55 -18.14 5.00
CA CYS A 113 -5.23 -18.08 6.42
C CYS A 113 -6.43 -17.55 7.21
N SER A 114 -6.91 -18.31 8.20
CA SER A 114 -7.83 -17.82 9.24
C SER A 114 -7.11 -17.11 10.40
N GLY A 115 -5.78 -17.17 10.43
CA GLY A 115 -4.93 -16.54 11.44
C GLY A 115 -3.53 -16.24 10.88
N MET A 116 -2.51 -16.29 11.73
CA MET A 116 -1.13 -16.04 11.33
C MET A 116 -0.55 -17.18 10.49
N PRO A 117 0.27 -16.87 9.46
CA PRO A 117 0.98 -17.90 8.72
C PRO A 117 2.06 -18.55 9.60
N SER A 118 2.29 -19.85 9.39
CA SER A 118 3.28 -20.63 10.14
C SER A 118 4.73 -20.33 9.73
N SER A 119 4.94 -19.68 8.59
CA SER A 119 6.26 -19.42 8.00
C SER A 119 6.27 -18.09 7.26
N PRO A 120 7.40 -17.35 7.26
CA PRO A 120 7.50 -16.05 6.60
C PRO A 120 7.45 -16.16 5.07
N SER A 121 7.60 -17.36 4.51
CA SER A 121 7.54 -17.61 3.06
C SER A 121 6.11 -17.93 2.57
N VAL A 122 5.11 -17.85 3.43
CA VAL A 122 3.71 -18.15 3.09
C VAL A 122 2.92 -16.85 2.97
N GLY A 123 2.22 -16.69 1.84
CA GLY A 123 1.28 -15.60 1.61
C GLY A 123 -0.15 -15.99 1.98
N CYS A 124 -0.83 -15.13 2.73
CA CYS A 124 -2.22 -15.28 3.10
C CYS A 124 -3.13 -14.57 2.10
N ILE A 125 -4.13 -15.28 1.57
CA ILE A 125 -5.11 -14.68 0.68
C ILE A 125 -6.08 -13.81 1.49
N ARG A 126 -6.32 -12.59 1.01
CA ARG A 126 -7.27 -11.62 1.54
C ARG A 126 -8.10 -11.04 0.40
N THR A 127 -9.39 -10.87 0.64
CA THR A 127 -10.32 -10.33 -0.35
C THR A 127 -10.84 -9.00 0.14
N LEU A 128 -10.64 -7.95 -0.67
CA LEU A 128 -11.20 -6.62 -0.42
C LEU A 128 -12.02 -6.21 -1.65
N GLY A 129 -13.33 -6.07 -1.46
CA GLY A 129 -14.27 -5.81 -2.56
C GLY A 129 -14.25 -6.93 -3.60
N ARG A 130 -13.83 -6.60 -4.84
CA ARG A 130 -13.75 -7.55 -5.97
C ARG A 130 -12.32 -8.01 -6.28
N HIS A 131 -11.36 -7.63 -5.44
CA HIS A 131 -9.95 -7.90 -5.66
C HIS A 131 -9.39 -8.81 -4.57
N GLU A 132 -8.60 -9.78 -5.01
CA GLU A 132 -7.87 -10.70 -4.14
C GLU A 132 -6.41 -10.30 -4.07
N TYR A 133 -5.92 -10.24 -2.85
CA TYR A 133 -4.56 -9.89 -2.49
C TYR A 133 -3.89 -11.05 -1.77
N VAL A 134 -2.59 -11.15 -1.91
CA VAL A 134 -1.75 -12.08 -1.15
C VAL A 134 -0.90 -11.25 -0.22
N VAL A 135 -1.10 -11.44 1.08
CA VAL A 135 -0.40 -10.71 2.13
C VAL A 135 0.68 -11.61 2.72
N GLN A 136 1.92 -11.16 2.65
CA GLN A 136 3.05 -11.78 3.35
C GLN A 136 3.33 -10.95 4.60
N GLN A 137 3.35 -11.59 5.76
CA GLN A 137 3.60 -10.94 7.04
C GLN A 137 4.73 -11.67 7.74
N PHE A 138 5.66 -10.92 8.29
CA PHE A 138 6.76 -11.47 9.08
C PHE A 138 7.39 -10.40 9.95
N ARG A 139 8.18 -10.82 10.93
CA ARG A 139 8.81 -9.93 11.90
C ARG A 139 10.23 -10.33 12.24
N THR A 140 10.99 -9.41 12.80
CA THR A 140 12.26 -9.73 13.46
C THR A 140 12.01 -10.50 14.75
N SER A 141 13.06 -11.12 15.33
CA SER A 141 12.95 -11.77 16.64
C SER A 141 12.51 -10.80 17.74
N GLY A 142 12.72 -9.50 17.52
CA GLY A 142 12.47 -8.47 18.51
C GLY A 142 13.42 -8.54 19.70
N VAL A 143 13.20 -7.62 20.64
CA VAL A 143 13.82 -7.64 21.96
C VAL A 143 12.71 -7.65 22.99
N ALA A 144 12.76 -8.61 23.91
CA ALA A 144 11.87 -8.64 25.08
C ALA A 144 12.70 -8.36 26.34
N ARG A 145 12.27 -7.37 27.11
CA ARG A 145 12.76 -7.05 28.46
C ARG A 145 11.60 -7.14 29.44
N ARG A 146 11.88 -7.05 30.75
CA ARG A 146 10.85 -7.16 31.79
C ARG A 146 9.69 -6.20 31.60
N ASP A 147 9.94 -5.00 31.09
CA ASP A 147 8.94 -3.92 31.07
C ASP A 147 8.44 -3.57 29.66
N PHE A 148 9.13 -4.03 28.62
CA PHE A 148 8.72 -3.79 27.24
C PHE A 148 9.25 -4.87 26.30
N SER A 149 8.53 -5.01 25.21
CA SER A 149 8.86 -5.85 24.08
C SER A 149 8.70 -5.03 22.81
N ASN A 150 9.68 -5.11 21.93
CA ASN A 150 9.58 -4.51 20.60
C ASN A 150 9.91 -5.53 19.53
N PHE A 151 9.31 -5.37 18.36
CA PHE A 151 9.73 -6.08 17.17
C PHE A 151 9.37 -5.26 15.93
N ASP A 152 10.22 -5.36 14.92
CA ASP A 152 9.92 -4.77 13.61
C ASP A 152 9.12 -5.79 12.81
N MET A 153 8.04 -5.33 12.19
CA MET A 153 7.16 -6.11 11.35
C MET A 153 7.13 -5.51 9.96
N GLN A 154 7.15 -6.38 8.94
CA GLN A 154 6.93 -5.96 7.56
C GLN A 154 5.75 -6.73 6.97
N VAL A 155 4.89 -5.99 6.28
CA VAL A 155 3.74 -6.51 5.55
C VAL A 155 3.91 -6.17 4.08
N ARG A 156 3.89 -7.20 3.23
CA ARG A 156 3.97 -7.05 1.77
C ARG A 156 2.68 -7.53 1.16
N VAL A 157 2.13 -6.73 0.24
CA VAL A 157 0.89 -7.06 -0.44
C VAL A 157 1.16 -7.25 -1.92
N TYR A 158 0.75 -8.39 -2.45
CA TYR A 158 0.88 -8.78 -3.84
C TYR A 158 -0.50 -8.95 -4.48
N SER A 159 -0.58 -8.81 -5.80
CA SER A 159 -1.81 -9.17 -6.51
C SER A 159 -1.96 -10.69 -6.61
N ARG A 160 -3.15 -11.24 -6.36
CA ARG A 160 -3.40 -12.69 -6.46
C ARG A 160 -3.14 -13.27 -7.86
N ARG A 161 -3.25 -12.41 -8.89
CA ARG A 161 -3.04 -12.75 -10.31
C ARG A 161 -1.64 -13.33 -10.58
N LEU A 162 -0.63 -13.01 -9.76
CA LEU A 162 0.73 -13.54 -9.94
C LEU A 162 0.82 -15.07 -9.83
N TRP A 163 -0.09 -15.67 -9.08
CA TRP A 163 -0.16 -17.10 -8.87
C TRP A 163 -1.16 -17.82 -9.80
N GLN A 164 -1.81 -17.09 -10.71
CA GLN A 164 -2.76 -17.65 -11.68
C GLN A 164 -2.12 -17.79 -13.08
N GLY A 165 -0.82 -18.12 -13.15
CA GLY A 165 -0.12 -18.36 -14.42
C GLY A 165 1.16 -17.55 -14.65
N MET A 166 1.56 -16.70 -13.70
CA MET A 166 2.81 -15.90 -13.79
C MET A 166 3.98 -16.47 -12.95
N GLY A 167 3.85 -17.65 -12.34
CA GLY A 167 4.94 -18.27 -11.58
C GLY A 167 5.29 -17.57 -10.27
N GLY A 168 4.46 -16.64 -9.79
CA GLY A 168 4.65 -15.93 -8.52
C GLY A 168 5.46 -14.63 -8.61
N PRO A 169 5.64 -13.94 -7.47
CA PRO A 169 6.41 -12.71 -7.37
C PRO A 169 7.91 -12.97 -7.51
N VAL A 170 8.61 -12.06 -8.20
CA VAL A 170 10.04 -12.19 -8.51
C VAL A 170 10.89 -11.30 -7.62
N THR A 171 10.34 -10.15 -7.19
CA THR A 171 11.05 -9.19 -6.35
C THR A 171 10.20 -8.77 -5.15
N THR A 172 10.90 -8.28 -4.14
CA THR A 172 10.39 -7.74 -2.89
C THR A 172 10.18 -6.23 -2.96
N ASP A 173 10.72 -5.57 -3.99
CA ASP A 173 10.58 -4.13 -4.19
C ASP A 173 9.11 -3.73 -4.45
N PRO A 174 8.66 -2.57 -3.91
CA PRO A 174 7.36 -2.04 -4.24
C PRO A 174 7.28 -1.59 -5.70
N ALA A 175 6.11 -1.75 -6.30
CA ALA A 175 5.79 -1.25 -7.63
C ALA A 175 5.71 0.28 -7.60
N THR A 176 6.55 0.96 -8.37
CA THR A 176 6.46 2.40 -8.55
C THR A 176 5.52 2.72 -9.73
N PRO A 177 4.59 3.69 -9.58
CA PRO A 177 3.57 3.99 -10.59
C PRO A 177 4.16 4.46 -11.93
N LEU A 178 5.37 5.03 -11.91
CA LEU A 178 6.06 5.53 -13.11
C LEU A 178 6.60 4.40 -14.00
N THR A 179 7.05 3.30 -13.41
CA THR A 179 7.78 2.25 -14.14
C THR A 179 6.82 1.32 -14.91
N ALA A 180 5.61 1.11 -14.37
CA ALA A 180 4.59 0.27 -14.99
C ALA A 180 3.91 0.92 -16.22
N ALA A 181 3.94 2.25 -16.33
CA ALA A 181 3.34 2.98 -17.46
C ALA A 181 4.28 3.05 -18.69
N LEU A 182 5.59 2.97 -18.47
CA LEU A 182 6.60 3.10 -19.53
C LEU A 182 7.22 1.76 -19.94
N THR A 183 7.20 0.77 -19.04
CA THR A 183 7.67 -0.58 -19.33
C THR A 183 6.48 -1.53 -19.22
N ALA A 184 5.94 -1.96 -20.36
CA ALA A 184 5.02 -3.10 -20.42
C ALA A 184 5.76 -4.43 -20.13
N SER A 185 6.74 -4.41 -19.23
CA SER A 185 7.54 -5.58 -18.88
C SER A 185 6.72 -6.49 -17.96
N PRO A 186 6.59 -7.79 -18.27
CA PRO A 186 5.90 -8.76 -17.42
C PRO A 186 6.53 -8.91 -16.03
N GLU A 187 7.73 -8.38 -15.81
CA GLU A 187 8.39 -8.36 -14.50
C GLU A 187 7.87 -7.24 -13.59
N ALA A 188 7.45 -6.10 -14.16
CA ALA A 188 6.91 -4.98 -13.40
C ALA A 188 5.58 -5.34 -12.72
N SER A 189 4.81 -6.26 -13.31
CA SER A 189 3.58 -6.77 -12.70
C SER A 189 3.85 -7.75 -11.56
N ARG A 190 5.02 -8.41 -11.52
CA ARG A 190 5.43 -9.42 -10.50
C ARG A 190 6.11 -8.83 -9.26
N ARG A 191 5.93 -7.53 -9.02
CA ARG A 191 6.47 -6.81 -7.86
C ARG A 191 5.43 -6.74 -6.73
N ALA A 192 5.89 -6.42 -5.51
CA ALA A 192 4.96 -6.11 -4.42
C ALA A 192 4.18 -4.83 -4.77
N LEU A 193 2.87 -4.78 -4.53
CA LEU A 193 2.10 -3.55 -4.70
C LEU A 193 2.45 -2.55 -3.60
N VAL A 194 2.59 -3.04 -2.38
CA VAL A 194 2.86 -2.25 -1.17
C VAL A 194 3.78 -3.05 -0.26
N VAL A 195 4.72 -2.34 0.36
CA VAL A 195 5.58 -2.85 1.43
C VAL A 195 5.50 -1.84 2.57
N LEU A 196 4.92 -2.25 3.71
CA LEU A 196 4.86 -1.44 4.92
C LEU A 196 5.75 -2.07 5.98
N THR A 197 6.61 -1.27 6.59
CA THR A 197 7.41 -1.65 7.75
C THR A 197 6.94 -0.82 8.94
N THR A 198 6.72 -1.47 10.08
CA THR A 198 6.30 -0.82 11.32
C THR A 198 7.01 -1.45 12.51
N ASN A 199 7.17 -0.69 13.58
CA ASN A 199 7.68 -1.19 14.84
C ASN A 199 6.51 -1.34 15.83
N ILE A 200 6.32 -2.55 16.35
CA ILE A 200 5.30 -2.82 17.35
C ILE A 200 5.97 -2.87 18.71
N ILE A 201 5.57 -1.94 19.58
CA ILE A 201 6.05 -1.84 20.96
C ILE A 201 4.88 -2.16 21.88
N LYS A 202 5.12 -3.07 22.82
CA LYS A 202 4.24 -3.28 23.97
C LYS A 202 5.04 -3.02 25.23
N GLY A 203 4.55 -2.10 26.06
CA GLY A 203 5.10 -1.82 27.38
C GLY A 203 4.08 -2.20 28.46
N SER A 204 4.55 -2.75 29.57
CA SER A 204 3.76 -2.97 30.78
C SER A 204 3.93 -1.77 31.73
N PHE A 205 3.52 -0.58 31.28
CA PHE A 205 3.60 0.62 32.13
C PHE A 205 2.33 0.79 32.96
N CYS A 206 2.10 -0.15 33.90
CA CYS A 206 1.21 0.12 35.03
C CYS A 206 2.00 -0.18 36.30
N GLN A 207 2.88 0.75 36.65
CA GLN A 207 3.59 0.70 37.92
C GLN A 207 2.61 1.17 39.00
N ALA A 208 2.19 0.25 39.88
CA ALA A 208 1.47 0.60 41.10
C ALA A 208 2.39 1.51 41.93
N THR A 209 2.11 2.81 41.91
CA THR A 209 2.72 3.76 42.83
C THR A 209 1.87 3.76 44.09
N ASP A 210 2.44 3.16 45.12
CA ASP A 210 2.02 3.13 46.52
C ASP A 210 0.79 2.31 46.93
N THR A 211 1.03 1.57 48.01
CA THR A 211 0.16 0.67 48.78
C THR A 211 -0.95 1.38 49.55
N SER A 212 -1.45 2.52 49.07
CA SER A 212 -2.57 3.21 49.70
C SER A 212 -3.47 3.80 48.62
N THR A 213 -4.70 3.28 48.54
CA THR A 213 -5.82 3.73 47.70
C THR A 213 -5.74 3.44 46.20
N SER A 214 -6.04 2.18 45.85
CA SER A 214 -7.07 1.73 44.88
C SER A 214 -7.45 2.57 43.64
N ASP A 215 -6.56 3.39 43.07
CA ASP A 215 -6.83 4.11 41.82
C ASP A 215 -5.81 3.69 40.75
N LEU A 216 -6.03 2.49 40.19
CA LEU A 216 -5.30 1.94 39.04
C LEU A 216 -5.69 2.71 37.77
N ARG A 217 -5.15 3.92 37.61
CA ARG A 217 -5.20 4.63 36.33
C ARG A 217 -4.07 4.14 35.42
N CYS A 218 -4.29 3.04 34.70
CA CYS A 218 -3.54 2.79 33.47
C CYS A 218 -3.97 3.87 32.47
N LEU A 219 -3.15 4.91 32.29
CA LEU A 219 -3.33 5.87 31.21
C LEU A 219 -3.09 5.13 29.89
N ILE A 220 -4.18 4.68 29.25
CA ILE A 220 -4.15 4.39 27.83
C ILE A 220 -3.87 5.73 27.16
N GLN A 221 -2.63 5.94 26.73
CA GLN A 221 -2.28 7.08 25.92
C GLN A 221 -2.98 6.88 24.57
N GLU A 222 -4.12 7.55 24.38
CA GLU A 222 -4.80 7.55 23.08
C GLU A 222 -3.81 8.04 22.01
N PRO A 223 -3.72 7.35 20.86
CA PRO A 223 -2.87 7.80 19.76
C PRO A 223 -3.34 9.19 19.33
N SER A 224 -2.43 10.16 19.31
CA SER A 224 -2.79 11.54 18.97
C SER A 224 -3.41 11.55 17.56
N PRO A 225 -4.55 12.22 17.34
CA PRO A 225 -5.15 12.29 16.02
C PRO A 225 -4.16 12.93 15.04
N SER A 226 -3.90 12.22 13.94
CA SER A 226 -3.06 12.71 12.86
C SER A 226 -3.65 14.02 12.30
N PRO A 227 -2.81 15.04 11.99
CA PRO A 227 -3.30 16.28 11.44
C PRO A 227 -3.96 16.00 10.08
N SER A 228 -5.24 16.38 9.98
CA SER A 228 -6.02 16.29 8.75
C SER A 228 -5.32 17.07 7.63
N PRO A 229 -5.16 16.51 6.42
CA PRO A 229 -4.66 17.26 5.28
C PRO A 229 -5.62 18.41 4.98
N SER A 230 -5.08 19.63 4.93
CA SER A 230 -5.85 20.82 4.56
C SER A 230 -6.23 20.77 3.08
N PRO A 231 -7.45 21.19 2.71
CA PRO A 231 -7.90 21.24 1.32
C PRO A 231 -7.15 22.28 0.47
#